data_AF-A0A7C5MN14-F1
#
_entry.id   AF-A0A7C5MN14-F1
#
_cell.length_a   1.000
_cell.length_b   1.000
_cell.length_c   1.000
_cell.angle_alpha   90.00
_cell.angle_beta   90.00
_cell.angle_gamma   90.00
#
_symmetry.space_group_name_H-M   'P 1'
#
loop_
_entity.id
_entity.type
_entity.pdbx_description
1 polymer ?
#
loop_
_entity_poly.entity_id
_entity_poly.type
_entity_poly.pdbx_seq_one_letter_code
_entity_poly.pdbx_strand_id
1 'polypeptide(L)'
;MGKLSGLVTFKGLPCQPGQPDFKVPPCSGAYPKYEIKVFKAADLEIPLISTMTNGQGHFEMNLQVGDYVIYTQDGPMANNRKQHKFRVEKDQMTTLKLSINTGIL
;
A
#
# COMPACT_ATOMS: atom_id res chain seq x y z
N MET A 1 10.70 18.92 -4.56
CA MET A 1 10.41 17.51 -4.18
C MET A 1 9.06 17.14 -4.80
N GLY A 2 8.64 15.89 -4.79
CA GLY A 2 7.26 15.53 -5.17
C GLY A 2 6.53 14.85 -4.02
N LYS A 3 5.24 14.63 -4.20
CA LYS A 3 4.38 13.96 -3.22
C LYS A 3 3.86 12.65 -3.78
N LEU A 4 3.86 11.61 -2.95
CA LEU A 4 3.15 10.37 -3.20
C LEU A 4 1.92 10.33 -2.29
N SER A 5 0.76 10.08 -2.86
CA SER A 5 -0.48 9.78 -2.14
C SER A 5 -1.05 8.46 -2.64
N GLY A 6 -1.77 7.74 -1.80
CA GLY A 6 -2.43 6.55 -2.26
C GLY A 6 -3.51 6.02 -1.34
N LEU A 7 -4.23 5.05 -1.87
CA LEU A 7 -5.29 4.31 -1.18
C LEU A 7 -5.00 2.81 -1.27
N VAL A 8 -5.01 2.14 -0.12
CA VAL A 8 -4.90 0.69 0.00
C VAL A 8 -6.27 0.12 0.32
N THR A 9 -6.69 -0.85 -0.50
CA THR A 9 -7.91 -1.63 -0.29
C THR A 9 -7.57 -3.11 -0.29
N PHE A 10 -8.28 -3.86 0.53
CA PHE A 10 -8.21 -5.31 0.56
C PHE A 10 -9.46 -5.91 -0.08
N LYS A 11 -9.27 -7.05 -0.75
CA LYS A 11 -10.35 -7.89 -1.28
C LYS A 11 -10.32 -9.22 -0.55
N GLY A 12 -11.38 -9.50 0.20
CA GLY A 12 -11.63 -10.75 0.89
C GLY A 12 -13.12 -10.91 1.22
N LEU A 13 -13.46 -11.46 2.38
CA LEU A 13 -14.84 -11.72 2.79
C LEU A 13 -15.66 -10.44 3.03
N PRO A 14 -16.99 -10.47 2.83
CA PRO A 14 -17.88 -9.39 3.24
C PRO A 14 -17.98 -9.37 4.77
N CYS A 15 -17.50 -8.31 5.40
CA CYS A 15 -17.60 -8.15 6.85
C CYS A 15 -18.81 -7.30 7.22
N GLN A 16 -19.50 -7.67 8.31
CA GLN A 16 -20.73 -7.02 8.73
C GLN A 16 -20.44 -5.75 9.56
N PRO A 17 -21.25 -4.68 9.42
CA PRO A 17 -21.18 -3.53 10.32
C PRO A 17 -21.39 -3.97 11.79
N GLY A 18 -20.49 -3.56 12.69
CA GLY A 18 -20.59 -3.87 14.12
C GLY A 18 -19.77 -5.06 14.61
N GLN A 19 -19.01 -5.74 13.73
CA GLN A 19 -17.98 -6.68 14.20
C GLN A 19 -16.90 -5.90 14.99
N PRO A 20 -16.66 -6.25 16.26
CA PRO A 20 -15.61 -5.62 17.03
C PRO A 20 -14.31 -6.27 16.60
N ASP A 21 -13.68 -5.75 15.54
CA ASP A 21 -12.23 -5.62 15.48
C ASP A 21 -11.77 -5.07 14.14
N PHE A 22 -11.25 -3.86 14.19
CA PHE A 22 -10.33 -3.24 13.23
C PHE A 22 -8.97 -4.00 13.14
N LYS A 23 -8.99 -5.32 13.35
CA LYS A 23 -7.82 -6.19 13.30
C LYS A 23 -8.09 -7.31 12.30
N VAL A 24 -7.20 -7.31 11.32
CA VAL A 24 -6.80 -8.41 10.46
C VAL A 24 -7.72 -8.68 9.25
N PRO A 25 -7.16 -8.79 8.01
CA PRO A 25 -7.77 -9.63 6.99
C PRO A 25 -8.41 -10.89 7.59
N PRO A 26 -9.56 -11.36 7.07
CA PRO A 26 -9.85 -11.38 5.63
C PRO A 26 -10.91 -10.40 5.12
N CYS A 27 -11.23 -9.30 5.78
CA CYS A 27 -12.28 -8.39 5.29
C CYS A 27 -11.94 -7.63 4.00
N SER A 28 -12.95 -7.44 3.14
CA SER A 28 -12.88 -6.45 2.06
C SER A 28 -13.00 -5.02 2.59
N GLY A 29 -12.22 -4.08 2.04
CA GLY A 29 -12.34 -2.65 2.34
C GLY A 29 -11.01 -1.92 2.53
N ALA A 30 -11.11 -0.65 2.95
CA ALA A 30 -9.95 0.13 3.35
C ALA A 30 -9.33 -0.45 4.63
N TYR A 31 -7.99 -0.48 4.69
CA TYR A 31 -7.31 -1.15 5.80
C TYR A 31 -6.34 -0.21 6.51
N PRO A 32 -6.51 0.04 7.82
CA PRO A 32 -5.62 0.89 8.60
C PRO A 32 -4.34 0.20 9.02
N LYS A 33 -3.31 0.99 9.29
CA LYS A 33 -2.00 0.53 9.78
C LYS A 33 -1.33 -0.49 8.86
N TYR A 34 -1.67 -0.50 7.57
CA TYR A 34 -0.94 -1.25 6.57
C TYR A 34 0.37 -0.52 6.28
N GLU A 35 1.49 -1.23 6.38
CA GLU A 35 2.80 -0.65 6.12
C GLU A 35 3.08 -0.59 4.62
N ILE A 36 3.31 0.62 4.12
CA ILE A 36 3.78 0.88 2.76
C ILE A 36 5.28 1.12 2.81
N LYS A 37 6.03 0.30 2.08
CA LYS A 37 7.47 0.45 1.89
C LYS A 37 7.77 0.87 0.46
N VAL A 38 8.50 1.96 0.32
CA VAL A 38 8.95 2.49 -0.99
C VAL A 38 10.42 2.19 -1.16
N PHE A 39 10.77 1.64 -2.32
CA PHE A 39 12.12 1.31 -2.74
C PHE A 39 12.51 2.20 -3.92
N LYS A 40 13.79 2.53 -4.07
CA LYS A 40 14.28 3.17 -5.29
C LYS A 40 14.26 2.12 -6.41
N ALA A 41 13.89 2.49 -7.63
CA ALA A 41 13.92 1.53 -8.75
C ALA A 41 15.33 0.96 -9.01
N ALA A 42 16.37 1.71 -8.65
CA ALA A 42 17.78 1.30 -8.76
C ALA A 42 18.27 0.42 -7.58
N ASP A 43 17.54 0.36 -6.46
CA ASP A 43 17.90 -0.44 -5.28
C ASP A 43 16.62 -0.96 -4.60
N LEU A 44 16.40 -2.27 -4.79
CA LEU A 44 15.20 -2.98 -4.34
C LEU A 44 15.45 -3.80 -3.07
N GLU A 45 16.65 -3.77 -2.52
CA GLU A 45 17.04 -4.55 -1.34
C GLU A 45 16.58 -3.85 -0.05
N ILE A 46 16.79 -2.53 0.01
CA ILE A 46 16.53 -1.74 1.21
C ILE A 46 15.38 -0.75 0.95
N PRO A 47 14.34 -0.72 1.81
CA PRO A 47 13.32 0.30 1.70
C PRO A 47 13.92 1.68 1.97
N LEU A 48 13.67 2.62 1.07
CA LEU A 48 14.08 4.02 1.23
C LEU A 48 13.31 4.69 2.37
N ILE A 49 12.01 4.43 2.44
CA ILE A 49 11.09 5.00 3.43
C ILE A 49 9.88 4.09 3.61
N SER A 50 9.26 4.12 4.79
CA SER A 50 7.96 3.50 5.03
C SER A 50 6.97 4.44 5.71
N THR A 51 5.69 4.15 5.54
CA THR A 51 4.59 4.83 6.25
C THR A 51 3.46 3.84 6.52
N MET A 52 2.52 4.22 7.38
CA MET A 52 1.31 3.43 7.66
C MET A 52 0.07 4.11 7.07
N THR A 53 -0.87 3.31 6.59
CA THR A 53 -2.18 3.81 6.20
C THR A 53 -3.01 4.26 7.40
N ASN A 54 -3.85 5.26 7.21
CA ASN A 54 -4.82 5.73 8.21
C ASN A 54 -6.08 4.86 8.27
N GLY A 55 -7.06 5.25 9.09
CA GLY A 55 -8.38 4.60 9.25
C GLY A 55 -9.13 4.28 7.95
N GLN A 56 -8.85 5.02 6.89
CA GLN A 56 -9.49 4.93 5.58
C GLN A 56 -8.56 4.33 4.51
N GLY A 57 -7.44 3.71 4.91
CA GLY A 57 -6.51 3.07 3.97
C GLY A 57 -5.64 4.06 3.19
N HIS A 58 -5.70 5.36 3.51
CA HIS A 58 -4.91 6.38 2.83
C HIS A 58 -3.51 6.49 3.42
N PHE A 59 -2.53 6.75 2.56
CA PHE A 59 -1.16 7.06 2.95
C PHE A 59 -0.63 8.23 2.12
N GLU A 60 0.30 8.99 2.68
CA GLU A 60 1.00 10.07 2.00
C GLU A 60 2.46 10.15 2.45
N MET A 61 3.35 10.57 1.55
CA MET A 61 4.75 10.87 1.85
C MET A 61 5.37 11.81 0.83
N ASN A 62 6.43 12.51 1.24
CA ASN A 62 7.25 13.33 0.35
C ASN A 62 8.43 12.50 -0.16
N LEU A 63 8.71 12.57 -1.46
CA LEU A 63 9.80 11.86 -2.10
C LEU A 63 10.64 12.82 -2.94
N GLN A 64 11.91 12.47 -3.13
CA GLN A 64 12.71 13.14 -4.15
C GLN A 64 12.18 12.78 -5.55
N VAL A 65 12.60 13.55 -6.56
CA VAL A 65 12.27 13.23 -7.96
C VAL A 65 12.99 11.95 -8.33
N GLY A 66 12.28 11.00 -8.94
CA GLY A 66 12.87 9.73 -9.35
C GLY A 66 11.85 8.62 -9.58
N ASP A 67 12.37 7.44 -9.90
CA ASP A 67 11.60 6.22 -10.15
C ASP A 67 11.65 5.30 -8.92
N TYR A 68 10.50 4.76 -8.56
CA TYR A 68 10.28 4.04 -7.31
C TYR A 68 9.43 2.78 -7.51
N VAL A 69 9.48 1.90 -6.51
CA VAL A 69 8.70 0.66 -6.46
C VAL A 69 8.06 0.52 -5.09
N ILE A 70 6.77 0.19 -5.08
CA ILE A 70 6.08 -0.39 -3.92
C ILE A 70 5.84 -1.87 -4.21
N TYR A 71 6.01 -2.70 -3.19
CA TYR A 71 5.64 -4.10 -3.25
C TYR A 71 4.38 -4.37 -2.44
N THR A 72 3.50 -5.19 -3.00
CA THR A 72 2.37 -5.79 -2.27
C THR A 72 2.42 -7.30 -2.46
N GLN A 73 1.72 -8.04 -1.61
CA GLN A 73 1.52 -9.48 -1.77
C GLN A 73 0.11 -9.82 -1.30
N ASP A 74 -0.47 -10.88 -1.86
CA ASP A 74 -1.79 -11.32 -1.43
C ASP A 74 -1.68 -12.13 -0.14
N GLY A 75 -2.35 -11.70 0.93
CA GLY A 75 -2.23 -12.35 2.23
C GLY A 75 -0.78 -12.51 2.75
N PRO A 76 -0.62 -13.02 3.98
CA PRO A 76 0.71 -13.22 4.56
C PRO A 76 1.46 -14.43 3.98
N MET A 77 0.73 -15.41 3.43
CA MET A 77 1.29 -16.71 3.02
C MET A 77 1.46 -16.87 1.50
N ALA A 78 1.03 -15.90 0.67
CA ALA A 78 1.20 -16.06 -0.77
C ALA A 78 2.61 -15.68 -1.21
N ASN A 79 3.14 -16.47 -2.14
CA ASN A 79 4.41 -16.21 -2.80
C ASN A 79 4.25 -15.33 -4.05
N ASN A 80 3.29 -14.39 -4.05
CA ASN A 80 2.91 -13.60 -5.23
C ASN A 80 3.21 -12.11 -5.07
N ARG A 81 4.47 -11.79 -4.79
CA ARG A 81 4.95 -10.41 -4.67
C ARG A 81 4.68 -9.63 -5.98
N LYS A 82 3.82 -8.61 -5.89
CA LYS A 82 3.46 -7.70 -6.98
C LYS A 82 4.28 -6.42 -6.89
N GLN A 83 4.69 -5.91 -8.04
CA GLN A 83 5.42 -4.64 -8.17
C GLN A 83 4.52 -3.53 -8.67
N HIS A 84 4.56 -2.39 -7.99
CA HIS A 84 3.90 -1.15 -8.40
C HIS A 84 4.98 -0.12 -8.66
N LYS A 85 5.35 0.04 -9.93
CA LYS A 85 6.36 1.02 -10.36
C LYS A 85 5.70 2.38 -10.58
N PHE A 86 6.33 3.45 -10.12
CA PHE A 86 5.83 4.80 -10.30
C PHE A 86 6.98 5.81 -10.34
N ARG A 87 6.71 6.97 -10.94
CA ARG A 87 7.62 8.09 -11.01
C ARG A 87 7.09 9.24 -10.17
N VAL A 88 7.99 9.91 -9.46
CA VAL A 88 7.71 11.15 -8.73
C VAL A 88 8.37 12.28 -9.49
N GLU A 89 7.57 13.28 -9.86
CA GLU A 89 8.03 14.48 -10.54
C GLU A 89 8.09 15.68 -9.60
N LYS A 90 8.83 16.71 -9.99
CA LYS A 90 9.03 17.91 -9.17
C LYS A 90 7.70 18.64 -9.01
N ASP A 91 7.34 18.93 -7.77
CA ASP A 91 6.16 19.71 -7.36
C ASP A 91 4.82 19.11 -7.85
N GLN A 92 4.82 17.81 -8.17
CA GLN A 92 3.64 17.06 -8.56
C GLN A 92 3.23 16.04 -7.49
N MET A 93 1.95 15.64 -7.56
CA MET A 93 1.40 14.55 -6.76
C MET A 93 1.19 13.30 -7.62
N THR A 94 1.92 12.24 -7.29
CA THR A 94 1.69 10.90 -7.83
C THR A 94 0.67 10.18 -6.97
N THR A 95 -0.38 9.62 -7.58
CA THR A 95 -1.46 8.93 -6.87
C THR A 95 -1.50 7.44 -7.23
N LEU A 96 -1.55 6.57 -6.22
CA LEU A 96 -1.67 5.12 -6.40
C LEU A 96 -2.93 4.55 -5.77
N LYS A 97 -3.51 3.54 -6.42
CA LYS A 97 -4.56 2.69 -5.87
C LYS A 97 -4.03 1.26 -5.79
N LEU A 98 -3.88 0.74 -4.58
CA LEU A 98 -3.37 -0.60 -4.33
C LEU A 98 -4.53 -1.48 -3.89
N SER A 99 -4.80 -2.53 -4.65
CA SER A 99 -5.80 -3.55 -4.32
C SER A 99 -5.11 -4.87 -4.00
N ILE A 100 -5.26 -5.33 -2.77
CA ILE A 100 -4.55 -6.48 -2.22
C ILE A 100 -5.57 -7.58 -1.92
N ASN A 101 -5.37 -8.78 -2.45
CA ASN A 101 -6.23 -9.89 -2.04
C ASN A 101 -5.77 -10.38 -0.66
N THR A 102 -6.69 -10.68 0.25
CA THR A 102 -6.35 -11.20 1.59
C THR A 102 -5.82 -12.65 1.53
N GLY A 103 -5.97 -13.33 0.39
CA GLY A 103 -5.66 -14.74 0.20
C GLY A 103 -6.81 -15.66 0.66
N ILE A 104 -7.92 -15.09 1.12
CA ILE A 104 -9.11 -15.79 1.59
C ILE A 104 -10.27 -15.29 0.74
N LEU A 105 -10.78 -16.15 -0.13
CA LEU A 105 -11.88 -15.89 -1.07
C LEU A 105 -13.01 -16.89 -0.86
#